data_AF-A0A2V8QED2-F1
#
_entry.id   AF-A0A2V8QED2-F1
#
_cell.length_a   1.000
_cell.length_b   1.000
_cell.length_c   1.000
_cell.angle_alpha   90.00
_cell.angle_beta   90.00
_cell.angle_gamma   90.00
#
_symmetry.space_group_name_H-M   'P 1'
#
loop_
_entity.id
_entity.type
_entity.pdbx_description
1 polymer ?
#
loop_
_entity_poly.entity_id
_entity_poly.type
_entity_poly.pdbx_seq_one_letter_code
_entity_poly.pdbx_strand_id
1 'polypeptide(L)'
;MSTSFKRQASPCRLITITLTILIAAIQVSARRDDDVVILKNGDRLTGEIKKLLHGELSFKASYMAEAVRLDWTKVERLESKSKFIIFLTSGKLVTGELRVVSAEDLGNQNFVIGIAKESIVVKQPDVIRIFPAEESFLSQLEGSVDFGLSFTSGNDQYQAEFLATTTYRNGDHRITASVDSSFSGQPEGTSSARRQFTFDYRKQLTPKHYVGGLLDFLSSDQQSLDLRSTVGGLVGRNMVLKENTRWSVFGGMVLAKEKYSVVAPQTQPTEGAAITDSTEAAAIAGLEYIRFRFTKTDITARLATYPSFTTPGRVRMQATSDMRIKIAKDLYWGFHIYENFDNKPPTNAKKNDLGISTSLGWKF
;
A
#
# COMPACT_ATOMS: atom_id res chain seq x y z
N MET A 1 -9.66 -51.44 -37.88
CA MET A 1 -8.92 -50.58 -36.92
C MET A 1 -9.56 -49.20 -36.94
N SER A 2 -10.24 -48.84 -35.86
CA SER A 2 -10.92 -47.55 -35.67
C SER A 2 -10.03 -46.68 -34.79
N THR A 3 -9.61 -45.51 -35.29
CA THR A 3 -8.87 -44.51 -34.52
C THR A 3 -9.81 -43.38 -34.12
N SER A 4 -10.11 -43.33 -32.82
CA SER A 4 -10.86 -42.26 -32.16
C SER A 4 -10.01 -41.00 -32.02
N PHE A 5 -10.46 -39.88 -32.59
CA PHE A 5 -9.86 -38.56 -32.38
C PHE A 5 -10.47 -37.94 -31.11
N LYS A 6 -9.74 -38.00 -29.98
CA LYS A 6 -10.09 -37.21 -28.79
C LYS A 6 -9.72 -35.75 -29.04
N ARG A 7 -10.72 -34.87 -29.17
CA ARG A 7 -10.54 -33.40 -29.10
C ARG A 7 -10.04 -33.03 -27.70
N GLN A 8 -8.77 -32.64 -27.57
CA GLN A 8 -8.28 -31.94 -26.39
C GLN A 8 -8.88 -30.52 -26.39
N ALA A 9 -9.69 -30.21 -25.38
CA ALA A 9 -10.14 -28.85 -25.13
C ALA A 9 -8.92 -28.00 -24.73
N SER A 10 -8.68 -26.92 -25.46
CA SER A 10 -7.54 -26.02 -25.26
C SER A 10 -7.67 -25.26 -23.92
N PRO A 11 -6.60 -25.18 -23.10
CA PRO A 11 -6.62 -24.55 -21.77
C PRO A 11 -6.97 -23.06 -21.82
N CYS A 12 -6.78 -22.42 -22.98
CA CYS A 12 -7.11 -21.02 -23.21
C CYS A 12 -8.62 -20.73 -23.08
N ARG A 13 -9.50 -21.65 -23.51
CA ARG A 13 -10.96 -21.47 -23.42
C ARG A 13 -11.49 -21.61 -22.00
N LEU A 14 -10.87 -22.45 -21.16
CA LEU A 14 -11.25 -22.55 -19.75
C LEU A 14 -10.89 -21.26 -19.01
N ILE A 15 -9.69 -20.71 -19.22
CA ILE A 15 -9.23 -19.48 -18.55
C ILE A 15 -10.15 -18.29 -18.88
N THR A 16 -10.58 -18.15 -20.14
CA THR A 16 -11.51 -17.08 -20.53
C THR A 16 -12.88 -17.22 -19.87
N ILE A 17 -13.39 -18.44 -19.74
CA ILE A 17 -14.69 -18.70 -19.09
C ILE A 17 -14.60 -18.44 -17.58
N THR A 18 -13.51 -18.85 -16.92
CA THR A 18 -13.30 -18.56 -15.48
C THR A 18 -13.17 -17.07 -15.21
N LEU A 19 -12.46 -16.32 -16.08
CA LEU A 19 -12.33 -14.86 -15.95
C LEU A 19 -13.67 -14.14 -16.15
N THR A 20 -14.49 -14.60 -17.11
CA THR A 20 -15.81 -14.02 -17.39
C THR A 20 -16.81 -14.30 -16.25
N ILE A 21 -16.74 -15.48 -15.63
CA ILE A 21 -17.57 -15.83 -14.45
C ILE A 21 -17.12 -15.05 -13.20
N LEU A 22 -15.82 -14.79 -13.04
CA LEU A 22 -15.31 -13.97 -11.94
C LEU A 22 -15.72 -12.49 -12.05
N ILE A 23 -15.80 -11.96 -13.28
CA ILE A 23 -16.29 -10.59 -13.55
C ILE A 23 -17.81 -10.51 -13.34
N ALA A 24 -18.57 -11.55 -13.67
CA ALA A 24 -20.02 -11.59 -13.48
C ALA A 24 -20.46 -11.79 -12.01
N ALA A 25 -19.57 -12.26 -11.14
CA ALA A 25 -19.84 -12.44 -9.70
C ALA A 25 -19.71 -11.13 -8.89
N ILE A 26 -19.26 -10.03 -9.51
CA ILE A 26 -19.27 -8.70 -8.89
C ILE A 26 -20.70 -8.17 -9.00
N GLN A 27 -21.60 -8.70 -8.16
CA GLN A 27 -22.86 -8.05 -7.85
C GLN A 27 -22.51 -6.72 -7.18
N VAL A 28 -22.48 -5.65 -7.97
CA VAL A 28 -22.47 -4.28 -7.46
C VAL A 28 -23.77 -4.11 -6.71
N SER A 29 -23.74 -4.34 -5.39
CA SER A 29 -24.82 -3.95 -4.51
C SER A 29 -24.91 -2.44 -4.61
N ALA A 30 -25.88 -1.95 -5.39
CA ALA A 30 -26.16 -0.53 -5.51
C ALA A 30 -26.44 0.01 -4.11
N ARG A 31 -25.61 0.94 -3.67
CA ARG A 31 -25.72 1.53 -2.35
C ARG A 31 -27.01 2.35 -2.28
N ARG A 32 -27.55 2.48 -1.06
CA ARG A 32 -28.65 3.40 -0.82
C ARG A 32 -28.12 4.84 -0.93
N ASP A 33 -28.75 5.61 -1.79
CA ASP A 33 -28.46 7.04 -2.02
C ASP A 33 -29.43 7.94 -1.21
N ASP A 34 -29.83 7.50 -0.02
CA ASP A 34 -30.79 8.21 0.84
C ASP A 34 -30.14 8.89 2.07
N ASP A 35 -28.81 8.99 2.12
CA ASP A 35 -28.11 9.73 3.17
C ASP A 35 -28.38 11.23 3.00
N VAL A 36 -28.64 11.92 4.12
CA VAL A 36 -28.94 13.35 4.14
C VAL A 36 -27.88 14.08 4.94
N VAL A 37 -27.28 15.10 4.32
CA VAL A 37 -26.35 16.03 4.97
C VAL A 37 -26.95 17.43 4.89
N ILE A 38 -27.06 18.11 6.03
CA ILE A 38 -27.47 19.51 6.12
C ILE A 38 -26.30 20.32 6.65
N LEU A 39 -25.90 21.34 5.91
CA LEU A 39 -24.85 22.27 6.28
C LEU A 39 -25.41 23.42 7.12
N LYS A 40 -24.56 24.08 7.91
CA LYS A 40 -24.92 25.23 8.76
C LYS A 40 -25.50 26.45 8.02
N ASN A 41 -25.35 26.51 6.69
CA ASN A 41 -25.96 27.54 5.85
C ASN A 41 -27.37 27.14 5.36
N GLY A 42 -27.87 25.97 5.75
CA GLY A 42 -29.17 25.42 5.33
C GLY A 42 -29.13 24.54 4.09
N ASP A 43 -27.97 24.39 3.43
CA ASP A 43 -27.87 23.55 2.23
C ASP A 43 -28.14 22.08 2.59
N ARG A 44 -29.09 21.47 1.86
CA ARG A 44 -29.47 20.07 2.04
C ARG A 44 -28.99 19.24 0.85
N LEU A 45 -28.09 18.32 1.12
CA LEU A 45 -27.57 17.36 0.15
C LEU A 45 -28.17 15.97 0.43
N THR A 46 -28.57 15.26 -0.62
CA THR A 46 -29.10 13.88 -0.54
C THR A 46 -28.34 12.99 -1.51
N GLY A 47 -27.88 11.83 -1.02
CA GLY A 47 -26.92 10.99 -1.74
C GLY A 47 -26.25 9.97 -0.84
N GLU A 48 -24.95 9.77 -1.04
CA GLU A 48 -24.16 8.73 -0.39
C GLU A 48 -22.95 9.31 0.36
N ILE A 49 -22.81 8.97 1.64
CA ILE A 49 -21.62 9.30 2.44
C ILE A 49 -20.49 8.31 2.12
N LYS A 50 -19.46 8.74 1.40
CA LYS A 50 -18.34 7.87 1.04
C LYS A 50 -17.44 7.59 2.24
N LYS A 51 -16.88 8.63 2.85
CA LYS A 51 -15.98 8.52 4.00
C LYS A 51 -15.77 9.87 4.69
N LEU A 52 -15.40 9.84 5.96
CA LEU A 52 -14.86 11.00 6.68
C LEU A 52 -13.39 10.74 6.97
N LEU A 53 -12.51 11.61 6.50
CA LEU A 53 -11.07 11.55 6.76
C LEU A 53 -10.54 12.98 6.84
N HIS A 54 -9.71 13.27 7.84
CA HIS A 54 -9.00 14.56 7.94
C HIS A 54 -9.94 15.77 8.01
N GLY A 55 -11.05 15.66 8.73
CA GLY A 55 -12.04 16.75 8.82
C GLY A 55 -12.81 17.02 7.53
N GLU A 56 -12.65 16.21 6.48
CA GLU A 56 -13.39 16.30 5.23
C GLU A 56 -14.36 15.12 5.09
N LEU A 57 -15.65 15.42 4.98
CA LEU A 57 -16.69 14.46 4.65
C LEU A 57 -16.79 14.36 3.12
N SER A 58 -16.40 13.22 2.57
CA SER A 58 -16.60 12.91 1.15
C SER A 58 -18.01 12.42 0.92
N PHE A 59 -18.75 13.13 0.07
CA PHE A 59 -20.15 12.90 -0.22
C PHE A 59 -20.38 12.87 -1.73
N LYS A 60 -21.19 11.93 -2.22
CA LYS A 60 -21.52 11.84 -3.64
C LYS A 60 -23.04 11.71 -3.81
N ALA A 61 -23.66 12.67 -4.45
CA ALA A 61 -25.04 12.54 -4.90
C ALA A 61 -25.09 11.92 -6.30
N SER A 62 -26.24 11.35 -6.67
CA SER A 62 -26.46 10.74 -8.00
C SER A 62 -26.29 11.74 -9.15
N TYR A 63 -26.59 13.01 -8.92
CA TYR A 63 -26.41 14.10 -9.89
C TYR A 63 -24.99 14.68 -9.92
N MET A 64 -24.05 14.17 -9.10
CA MET A 64 -22.67 14.63 -9.06
C MET A 64 -21.77 13.70 -9.88
N ALA A 65 -20.99 14.28 -10.81
CA ALA A 65 -20.01 13.53 -11.58
C ALA A 65 -18.89 12.94 -10.69
N GLU A 66 -18.46 13.70 -9.68
CA GLU A 66 -17.42 13.32 -8.71
C GLU A 66 -17.89 13.56 -7.28
N ALA A 67 -17.30 12.88 -6.31
CA ALA A 67 -17.61 13.10 -4.90
C ALA A 67 -17.11 14.50 -4.47
N VAL A 68 -17.98 15.25 -3.81
CA VAL A 68 -17.68 16.55 -3.22
C VAL A 68 -17.10 16.35 -1.81
N ARG A 69 -16.22 17.26 -1.40
CA ARG A 69 -15.65 17.28 -0.05
C ARG A 69 -16.30 18.41 0.74
N LEU A 70 -16.91 18.06 1.86
CA LEU A 70 -17.57 18.99 2.77
C LEU A 70 -16.72 19.12 4.03
N ASP A 71 -16.51 20.34 4.50
CA ASP A 71 -15.86 20.58 5.80
C ASP A 71 -16.75 20.03 6.92
N TRP A 72 -16.20 19.09 7.70
CA TRP A 72 -16.93 18.42 8.78
C TRP A 72 -17.45 19.40 9.83
N THR A 73 -16.76 20.51 10.06
CA THR A 73 -17.17 21.54 11.02
C THR A 73 -18.37 22.37 10.55
N LYS A 74 -18.66 22.32 9.25
CA LYS A 74 -19.80 22.99 8.60
C LYS A 74 -21.03 22.10 8.48
N VAL A 75 -20.91 20.82 8.80
CA VAL A 75 -22.05 19.89 8.88
C VAL A 75 -22.81 20.14 10.18
N GLU A 76 -24.09 20.45 10.04
CA GLU A 76 -25.01 20.70 11.16
C GLU A 76 -25.81 19.45 11.51
N ARG A 77 -26.39 18.80 10.50
CA ARG A 77 -27.16 17.57 10.66
C ARG A 77 -26.72 16.57 9.62
N LEU A 78 -26.66 15.32 10.03
CA LEU A 78 -26.32 14.22 9.15
C LEU A 78 -27.13 13.01 9.58
N GLU A 79 -27.85 12.41 8.64
CA GLU A 79 -28.66 11.24 8.90
C GLU A 79 -28.36 10.16 7.88
N SER A 80 -27.94 8.99 8.37
CA SER A 80 -27.74 7.81 7.54
C SER A 80 -28.26 6.57 8.24
N LYS A 81 -28.93 5.71 7.48
CA LYS A 81 -29.36 4.37 7.91
C LYS A 81 -28.32 3.29 7.59
N SER A 82 -27.22 3.67 6.95
CA SER A 82 -26.13 2.76 6.63
C SER A 82 -25.28 2.52 7.89
N LYS A 83 -24.68 1.33 8.01
CA LYS A 83 -23.72 1.06 9.09
C LYS A 83 -22.35 1.61 8.72
N PHE A 84 -21.67 2.23 9.68
CA PHE A 84 -20.32 2.73 9.52
C PHE A 84 -19.40 2.27 10.65
N ILE A 85 -18.12 2.13 10.33
CA ILE A 85 -17.01 2.00 11.28
C ILE A 85 -16.51 3.41 11.60
N ILE A 86 -16.55 3.77 12.87
CA ILE A 86 -16.27 5.11 13.37
C ILE A 86 -15.07 5.07 14.31
N PHE A 87 -14.07 5.91 14.04
CA PHE A 87 -12.86 6.04 14.85
C PHE A 87 -12.93 7.32 15.69
N LEU A 88 -12.79 7.17 16.99
CA LEU A 88 -12.84 8.28 17.94
C LEU A 88 -11.43 8.76 18.36
N THR A 89 -11.34 10.00 18.86
CA THR A 89 -10.13 10.60 19.47
C THR A 89 -9.56 9.77 20.62
N SER A 90 -10.43 9.05 21.35
CA SER A 90 -10.04 8.11 22.40
C SER A 90 -9.33 6.86 21.89
N GLY A 91 -9.30 6.61 20.57
CA GLY A 91 -8.81 5.38 19.97
C GLY A 91 -9.82 4.24 19.97
N LYS A 92 -11.04 4.45 20.48
CA LYS A 92 -12.12 3.46 20.45
C LYS A 92 -12.73 3.38 19.05
N LEU A 93 -12.93 2.15 18.59
CA LEU A 93 -13.61 1.82 17.34
C LEU A 93 -15.05 1.40 17.64
N VAL A 94 -16.01 2.03 16.97
CA VAL A 94 -17.44 1.76 17.15
C VAL A 94 -18.08 1.52 15.78
N THR A 95 -18.91 0.49 15.67
CA THR A 95 -19.66 0.20 14.45
C THR A 95 -21.14 0.43 14.69
N GLY A 96 -21.79 1.21 13.84
CA GLY A 96 -23.22 1.50 13.97
C GLY A 96 -23.75 2.45 12.91
N GLU A 97 -25.06 2.65 12.91
CA GLU A 97 -25.70 3.77 12.21
C GLU A 97 -25.27 5.09 12.85
N LEU A 98 -25.20 6.15 12.06
CA LEU A 98 -24.76 7.45 12.54
C LEU A 98 -25.84 8.52 12.32
N ARG A 99 -25.99 9.35 13.34
CA ARG A 99 -26.82 10.55 13.31
C ARG A 99 -26.06 11.70 13.96
N VAL A 100 -25.94 12.81 13.25
CA VAL A 100 -25.59 14.11 13.83
C VAL A 100 -26.87 14.89 14.04
N VAL A 101 -27.13 15.30 15.27
CA VAL A 101 -28.28 16.11 15.66
C VAL A 101 -27.80 17.55 15.92
N SER A 102 -28.67 18.56 15.82
CA SER A 102 -28.28 19.94 16.11
C SER A 102 -27.73 20.06 17.54
N ALA A 103 -26.72 20.91 17.73
CA ALA A 103 -26.12 21.16 19.05
C ALA A 103 -27.13 21.78 20.05
N GLU A 104 -28.21 22.38 19.54
CA GLU A 104 -29.30 22.98 20.32
C GLU A 104 -30.17 21.93 21.03
N ASP A 105 -30.24 20.70 20.51
CA ASP A 105 -31.12 19.65 21.05
C ASP A 105 -30.45 18.77 22.13
N LEU A 106 -29.11 18.65 22.14
CA LEU A 106 -28.39 17.65 22.96
C LEU A 106 -27.15 18.17 23.71
N GLY A 107 -26.83 19.47 23.65
CA GLY A 107 -25.77 20.09 24.46
C GLY A 107 -24.37 19.50 24.25
N ASN A 108 -23.58 20.05 23.33
CA ASN A 108 -22.17 19.68 23.02
C ASN A 108 -21.88 18.21 22.65
N GLN A 109 -22.82 17.27 22.83
CA GLN A 109 -22.75 15.86 22.47
C GLN A 109 -23.76 15.58 21.35
N ASN A 110 -23.36 15.91 20.13
CA ASN A 110 -24.26 16.02 18.99
C ASN A 110 -24.09 14.88 17.97
N PHE A 111 -23.21 13.90 18.25
CA PHE A 111 -22.97 12.74 17.39
C PHE A 111 -23.44 11.45 18.07
N VAL A 112 -24.46 10.82 17.52
CA VAL A 112 -25.09 9.60 18.03
C VAL A 112 -24.70 8.41 17.15
N ILE A 113 -24.17 7.36 17.78
CA ILE A 113 -23.74 6.12 17.12
C ILE A 113 -24.59 4.96 17.64
N GLY A 114 -25.35 4.30 16.76
CA GLY A 114 -26.18 3.14 17.10
C GLY A 114 -27.67 3.45 17.24
N ILE A 115 -28.46 2.40 17.49
CA ILE A 115 -29.92 2.45 17.49
C ILE A 115 -30.42 2.50 18.94
N ALA A 116 -31.12 3.58 19.30
CA ALA A 116 -31.91 3.86 20.51
C ALA A 116 -31.50 3.25 21.88
N LYS A 117 -31.40 1.92 22.03
CA LYS A 117 -31.09 1.24 23.30
C LYS A 117 -29.59 1.04 23.56
N GLU A 118 -28.74 1.16 22.55
CA GLU A 118 -27.27 1.05 22.65
C GLU A 118 -26.54 2.25 22.01
N SER A 119 -27.18 3.41 21.97
CA SER A 119 -26.60 4.59 21.34
C SER A 119 -25.47 5.19 22.17
N ILE A 120 -24.26 5.25 21.59
CA ILE A 120 -23.13 5.96 22.16
C ILE A 120 -23.19 7.40 21.65
N VAL A 121 -23.31 8.36 22.57
CA VAL A 121 -23.27 9.78 22.24
C VAL A 121 -21.85 10.30 22.46
N VAL A 122 -21.28 10.92 21.42
CA VAL A 122 -19.96 11.54 21.43
C VAL A 122 -20.05 12.96 20.87
N LYS A 123 -18.98 13.74 21.03
CA LYS A 123 -18.91 15.05 20.40
C LYS A 123 -18.50 14.89 18.94
N GLN A 124 -19.10 15.65 18.03
CA GLN A 124 -18.72 15.64 16.61
C GLN A 124 -17.21 15.87 16.34
N PRO A 125 -16.49 16.72 17.11
CA PRO A 125 -15.03 16.85 16.97
C PRO A 125 -14.22 15.63 17.41
N ASP A 126 -14.82 14.74 18.22
CA ASP A 126 -14.15 13.51 18.66
C ASP A 126 -14.16 12.42 17.58
N VAL A 127 -14.87 12.63 16.47
CA VAL A 127 -14.94 11.70 15.35
C VAL A 127 -13.84 12.02 14.35
N ILE A 128 -12.84 11.15 14.24
CA ILE A 128 -11.66 11.35 13.37
C ILE A 128 -11.89 10.72 12.00
N ARG A 129 -12.53 9.54 11.95
CA ARG A 129 -12.76 8.82 10.69
C ARG A 129 -14.09 8.08 10.69
N ILE A 130 -14.72 8.03 9.52
CA ILE A 130 -15.95 7.28 9.26
C ILE A 130 -15.74 6.52 7.95
N PHE A 131 -15.95 5.20 7.98
CA PHE A 131 -15.95 4.32 6.81
C PHE A 131 -17.23 3.50 6.77
N PRO A 132 -17.82 3.21 5.60
CA PRO A 132 -18.99 2.34 5.54
C PRO A 132 -18.61 0.93 6.00
N ALA A 133 -19.43 0.32 6.86
CA ALA A 133 -19.16 -1.00 7.45
C ALA A 133 -19.41 -2.14 6.46
N GLU A 134 -20.18 -1.88 5.40
CA GLU A 134 -20.55 -2.85 4.36
C GLU A 134 -19.64 -2.80 3.13
N GLU A 135 -18.53 -2.06 3.18
CA GLU A 135 -17.57 -2.11 2.08
C GLU A 135 -17.01 -3.53 1.96
N SER A 136 -17.35 -4.21 0.85
CA SER A 136 -16.70 -5.44 0.40
C SER A 136 -15.17 -5.34 0.53
N PHE A 137 -14.49 -6.47 0.70
CA PHE A 137 -13.03 -6.52 0.75
C PHE A 137 -12.36 -5.68 -0.37
N LEU A 138 -12.95 -5.68 -1.58
CA LEU A 138 -12.46 -4.96 -2.75
C LEU A 138 -12.62 -3.43 -2.64
N SER A 139 -13.66 -2.93 -1.99
CA SER A 139 -13.87 -1.47 -1.84
C SER A 139 -12.95 -0.83 -0.79
N GLN A 140 -12.43 -1.61 0.16
CA GLN A 140 -11.46 -1.15 1.17
C GLN A 140 -10.00 -1.27 0.68
N LEU A 141 -9.82 -1.75 -0.55
CA LEU A 141 -8.53 -1.99 -1.17
C LEU A 141 -8.05 -0.69 -1.83
N GLU A 142 -7.13 0.02 -1.20
CA GLU A 142 -6.50 1.20 -1.78
C GLU A 142 -5.19 0.80 -2.44
N GLY A 143 -4.94 1.22 -3.67
CA GLY A 143 -3.75 0.80 -4.38
C GLY A 143 -3.27 1.74 -5.45
N SER A 144 -2.15 1.36 -6.06
CA SER A 144 -1.68 1.95 -7.29
C SER A 144 -0.94 0.95 -8.15
N VAL A 145 -0.93 1.22 -9.45
CA VAL A 145 -0.10 0.53 -10.43
C VAL A 145 0.61 1.59 -11.27
N ASP A 146 1.90 1.36 -11.49
CA ASP A 146 2.81 2.27 -12.14
C ASP A 146 3.57 1.52 -13.22
N PHE A 147 3.72 2.13 -14.40
CA PHE A 147 4.48 1.57 -15.51
C PHE A 147 5.43 2.62 -16.09
N GLY A 148 6.70 2.27 -16.18
CA GLY A 148 7.77 3.11 -16.72
C GLY A 148 8.46 2.42 -17.89
N LEU A 149 8.77 3.19 -18.94
CA LEU A 149 9.58 2.74 -20.07
C LEU A 149 10.59 3.82 -20.43
N SER A 150 11.83 3.42 -20.70
CA SER A 150 12.86 4.31 -21.24
C SER A 150 13.62 3.61 -22.37
N PHE A 151 14.08 4.40 -23.34
CA PHE A 151 14.92 3.93 -24.43
C PHE A 151 16.01 4.97 -24.72
N THR A 152 17.25 4.52 -24.82
CA THR A 152 18.42 5.34 -25.14
C THR A 152 19.05 4.81 -26.43
N SER A 153 18.90 5.57 -27.52
CA SER A 153 19.39 5.16 -28.84
C SER A 153 20.92 5.11 -28.96
N GLY A 154 21.66 5.77 -28.07
CA GLY A 154 23.12 5.80 -28.12
C GLY A 154 23.77 4.42 -27.99
N ASN A 155 23.11 3.49 -27.31
CA ASN A 155 23.54 2.09 -27.12
C ASN A 155 22.38 1.09 -27.22
N ASP A 156 21.25 1.50 -27.83
CA ASP A 156 20.01 0.73 -27.90
C ASP A 156 19.55 0.14 -26.55
N GLN A 157 19.81 0.87 -25.46
CA GLN A 157 19.44 0.45 -24.13
C GLN A 157 17.96 0.71 -23.88
N TYR A 158 17.25 -0.30 -23.40
CA TYR A 158 15.85 -0.22 -23.01
C TYR A 158 15.71 -0.55 -21.53
N GLN A 159 14.79 0.14 -20.86
CA GLN A 159 14.44 -0.13 -19.48
C GLN A 159 12.92 -0.17 -19.34
N ALA A 160 12.45 -1.09 -18.50
CA ALA A 160 11.05 -1.22 -18.16
C ALA A 160 10.91 -1.35 -16.65
N GLU A 161 9.88 -0.71 -16.13
CA GLU A 161 9.58 -0.70 -14.71
C GLU A 161 8.09 -0.95 -14.50
N PHE A 162 7.81 -1.78 -13.51
CA PHE A 162 6.46 -2.06 -13.04
C PHE A 162 6.45 -1.98 -11.52
N LEU A 163 5.60 -1.10 -10.99
CA LEU A 163 5.30 -1.08 -9.57
C LEU A 163 3.82 -1.31 -9.35
N ALA A 164 3.48 -2.06 -8.31
CA ALA A 164 2.13 -2.19 -7.84
C ALA A 164 2.14 -2.16 -6.33
N THR A 165 1.26 -1.39 -5.72
CA THR A 165 1.07 -1.40 -4.26
C THR A 165 -0.41 -1.51 -3.97
N THR A 166 -0.74 -2.31 -2.97
CA THR A 166 -2.11 -2.55 -2.54
C THR A 166 -2.14 -2.56 -1.03
N THR A 167 -3.04 -1.78 -0.45
CA THR A 167 -3.21 -1.65 0.99
C THR A 167 -4.65 -1.87 1.37
N TYR A 168 -4.88 -2.88 2.21
CA TYR A 168 -6.14 -3.13 2.86
C TYR A 168 -6.11 -2.57 4.27
N ARG A 169 -7.13 -1.80 4.66
CA ARG A 169 -7.27 -1.25 6.02
C ARG A 169 -8.62 -1.66 6.59
N ASN A 170 -8.58 -2.32 7.75
CA ASN A 170 -9.78 -2.65 8.50
C ASN A 170 -9.52 -2.40 9.98
N GLY A 171 -10.19 -1.40 10.55
CA GLY A 171 -10.01 -1.04 11.95
C GLY A 171 -8.58 -0.61 12.28
N ASP A 172 -8.00 -1.30 13.25
CA ASP A 172 -6.60 -1.17 13.68
C ASP A 172 -5.62 -2.00 12.82
N HIS A 173 -6.12 -2.79 11.87
CA HIS A 173 -5.30 -3.62 11.00
C HIS A 173 -5.01 -2.95 9.66
N ARG A 174 -3.75 -3.01 9.24
CA ARG A 174 -3.29 -2.60 7.92
C ARG A 174 -2.45 -3.71 7.31
N ILE A 175 -2.81 -4.12 6.11
CA ILE A 175 -2.04 -5.05 5.29
C ILE A 175 -1.61 -4.29 4.03
N THR A 176 -0.33 -4.31 3.71
CA THR A 176 0.22 -3.71 2.49
C THR A 176 1.02 -4.77 1.74
N ALA A 177 0.71 -4.97 0.46
CA ALA A 177 1.49 -5.79 -0.46
C ALA A 177 2.02 -4.89 -1.58
N SER A 178 3.28 -5.07 -1.94
CA SER A 178 3.95 -4.29 -2.97
C SER A 178 4.80 -5.19 -3.87
N VAL A 179 4.78 -4.89 -5.17
CA VAL A 179 5.64 -5.47 -6.20
C VAL A 179 6.42 -4.33 -6.83
N ASP A 180 7.72 -4.53 -6.97
CA ASP A 180 8.64 -3.63 -7.68
C ASP A 180 9.47 -4.52 -8.62
N SER A 181 9.40 -4.24 -9.91
CA SER A 181 10.15 -4.95 -10.94
C SER A 181 10.77 -3.97 -11.89
N SER A 182 12.10 -3.95 -11.95
CA SER A 182 12.85 -3.17 -12.93
C SER A 182 13.69 -4.09 -13.82
N PHE A 183 13.64 -3.87 -15.12
CA PHE A 183 14.45 -4.56 -16.11
C PHE A 183 15.22 -3.53 -16.93
N SER A 184 16.47 -3.84 -17.23
CA SER A 184 17.29 -3.09 -18.18
C SER A 184 18.07 -4.04 -19.07
N GLY A 185 18.24 -3.68 -20.34
CA GLY A 185 19.00 -4.48 -21.28
C GLY A 185 19.41 -3.71 -22.52
N GLN A 186 20.32 -4.29 -23.28
CA GLN A 186 20.74 -3.83 -24.59
C GLN A 186 21.04 -5.07 -25.47
N PRO A 187 20.84 -5.03 -26.80
CA PRO A 187 20.87 -6.22 -27.66
C PRO A 187 22.14 -7.07 -27.60
N GLU A 188 23.31 -6.42 -27.51
CA GLU A 188 24.63 -7.08 -27.47
C GLU A 188 25.32 -6.95 -26.09
N GLY A 189 24.57 -6.63 -25.04
CA GLY A 189 25.11 -6.42 -23.70
C GLY A 189 24.45 -7.25 -22.61
N THR A 190 24.92 -7.03 -21.39
CA THR A 190 24.34 -7.66 -20.20
C THR A 190 22.99 -7.04 -19.87
N SER A 191 21.97 -7.87 -19.73
CA SER A 191 20.73 -7.46 -19.07
C SER A 191 20.89 -7.49 -17.55
N SER A 192 20.05 -6.73 -16.87
CA SER A 192 19.93 -6.73 -15.42
C SER A 192 18.46 -6.59 -15.04
N ALA A 193 17.99 -7.50 -14.20
CA ALA A 193 16.67 -7.46 -13.61
C ALA A 193 16.76 -7.37 -12.09
N ARG A 194 15.80 -6.64 -11.51
CA ARG A 194 15.52 -6.60 -10.08
C ARG A 194 14.05 -6.82 -9.88
N ARG A 195 13.70 -7.67 -8.92
CA ARG A 195 12.32 -8.00 -8.56
C ARG A 195 12.21 -8.06 -7.05
N GLN A 196 11.28 -7.31 -6.50
CA GLN A 196 10.99 -7.29 -5.08
C GLN A 196 9.48 -7.48 -4.86
N PHE A 197 9.14 -8.38 -3.95
CA PHE A 197 7.81 -8.49 -3.39
C PHE A 197 7.88 -8.28 -1.89
N THR A 198 7.13 -7.31 -1.39
CA THR A 198 7.07 -6.99 0.03
C THR A 198 5.65 -7.14 0.53
N PHE A 199 5.48 -7.80 1.67
CA PHE A 199 4.22 -7.89 2.41
C PHE A 199 4.44 -7.37 3.84
N ASP A 200 3.67 -6.37 4.25
CA ASP A 200 3.76 -5.69 5.55
C ASP A 200 2.39 -5.76 6.22
N TYR A 201 2.33 -6.38 7.40
CA TYR A 201 1.16 -6.39 8.26
C TYR A 201 1.44 -5.55 9.50
N ARG A 202 0.53 -4.63 9.84
CA ARG A 202 0.60 -3.82 11.06
C ARG A 202 -0.75 -3.81 11.77
N LYS A 203 -0.71 -4.05 13.07
CA LYS A 203 -1.82 -3.84 14.01
C LYS A 203 -1.50 -2.62 14.88
N GLN A 204 -2.38 -1.62 14.85
CA GLN A 204 -2.28 -0.41 15.65
C GLN A 204 -2.72 -0.74 17.09
N LEU A 205 -1.82 -0.62 18.06
CA LEU A 205 -2.14 -0.89 19.48
C LEU A 205 -2.69 0.34 20.19
N THR A 206 -2.10 1.50 19.88
CA THR A 206 -2.59 2.83 20.29
C THR A 206 -2.34 3.79 19.14
N PRO A 207 -2.90 5.02 19.09
CA PRO A 207 -2.63 5.95 17.98
C PRO A 207 -1.14 6.20 17.70
N LYS A 208 -0.28 6.03 18.71
CA LYS A 208 1.17 6.20 18.61
C LYS A 208 1.94 4.91 18.38
N HIS A 209 1.46 3.73 18.77
CA HIS A 209 2.24 2.49 18.71
C HIS A 209 1.56 1.43 17.85
N TYR A 210 2.38 0.66 17.14
CA TYR A 210 1.92 -0.48 16.35
C TYR A 210 2.90 -1.65 16.46
N VAL A 211 2.39 -2.84 16.23
CA VAL A 211 3.15 -4.09 16.11
C VAL A 211 2.83 -4.73 14.77
N GLY A 212 3.75 -5.49 14.20
CA GLY A 212 3.55 -6.05 12.88
C GLY A 212 4.58 -7.10 12.51
N GLY A 213 4.46 -7.55 11.27
CA GLY A 213 5.42 -8.43 10.64
C GLY A 213 5.64 -8.04 9.19
N LEU A 214 6.77 -8.47 8.64
CA LEU A 214 7.13 -8.28 7.24
C LEU A 214 7.55 -9.61 6.61
N LEU A 215 7.25 -9.74 5.33
CA LEU A 215 7.87 -10.69 4.41
C LEU A 215 8.45 -9.89 3.24
N ASP A 216 9.64 -10.24 2.81
CA ASP A 216 10.31 -9.56 1.70
C ASP A 216 11.08 -10.58 0.86
N PHE A 217 10.81 -10.60 -0.44
CA PHE A 217 11.46 -11.47 -1.41
C PHE A 217 12.14 -10.60 -2.45
N LEU A 218 13.47 -10.63 -2.49
CA LEU A 218 14.28 -9.79 -3.36
C LEU A 218 15.17 -10.64 -4.26
N SER A 219 15.17 -10.35 -5.55
CA SER A 219 16.11 -10.85 -6.55
C SER A 219 16.76 -9.66 -7.24
N SER A 220 18.07 -9.69 -7.41
CA SER A 220 18.85 -8.61 -8.04
C SER A 220 20.07 -9.18 -8.75
N ASP A 221 20.10 -9.07 -10.08
CA ASP A 221 21.24 -9.49 -10.89
C ASP A 221 22.49 -8.65 -10.59
N GLN A 222 22.30 -7.35 -10.29
CA GLN A 222 23.38 -6.42 -9.95
C GLN A 222 24.14 -6.82 -8.68
N GLN A 223 23.43 -7.41 -7.71
CA GLN A 223 24.01 -7.96 -6.48
C GLN A 223 24.30 -9.46 -6.58
N SER A 224 24.14 -10.06 -7.77
CA SER A 224 24.23 -11.50 -8.00
C SER A 224 23.40 -12.33 -7.01
N LEU A 225 22.25 -11.77 -6.63
CA LEU A 225 21.34 -12.29 -5.62
C LEU A 225 20.15 -12.96 -6.33
N ASP A 226 20.17 -14.29 -6.39
CA ASP A 226 19.09 -15.08 -6.99
C ASP A 226 17.79 -14.83 -6.23
N LEU A 227 17.84 -14.96 -4.90
CA LEU A 227 16.71 -14.75 -4.02
C LEU A 227 17.18 -14.52 -2.57
N ARG A 228 16.66 -13.46 -1.96
CA ARG A 228 16.65 -13.24 -0.51
C ARG A 228 15.21 -13.32 -0.04
N SER A 229 14.90 -14.29 0.81
CA SER A 229 13.62 -14.40 1.51
C SER A 229 13.79 -13.94 2.95
N THR A 230 13.20 -12.80 3.30
CA THR A 230 13.27 -12.20 4.63
C THR A 230 11.92 -12.30 5.31
N VAL A 231 11.91 -12.73 6.56
CA VAL A 231 10.72 -12.73 7.43
C VAL A 231 11.09 -12.10 8.76
N GLY A 232 10.21 -11.29 9.33
CA GLY A 232 10.48 -10.71 10.64
C GLY A 232 9.29 -10.05 11.30
N GLY A 233 9.48 -9.79 12.60
CA GLY A 233 8.55 -9.04 13.43
C GLY A 233 9.08 -7.64 13.72
N LEU A 234 8.18 -6.67 13.79
CA LEU A 234 8.53 -5.28 14.09
C LEU A 234 7.56 -4.64 15.07
N VAL A 235 8.09 -3.71 15.85
CA VAL A 235 7.32 -2.75 16.65
C VAL A 235 7.69 -1.35 16.18
N GLY A 236 6.73 -0.44 16.19
CA GLY A 236 6.99 0.92 15.74
C GLY A 236 6.15 1.95 16.44
N ARG A 237 6.59 3.19 16.29
CA ARG A 237 5.99 4.36 16.90
C ARG A 237 5.81 5.47 15.87
N ASN A 238 4.60 5.99 15.76
CA ASN A 238 4.29 7.21 15.03
C ASN A 238 4.76 8.40 15.88
N MET A 239 5.84 9.06 15.46
CA MET A 239 6.41 10.23 16.13
C MET A 239 5.59 11.49 15.84
N VAL A 240 5.19 11.64 14.58
CA VAL A 240 4.29 12.70 14.12
C VAL A 240 3.15 12.03 13.38
N LEU A 241 1.92 12.32 13.83
CA LEU A 241 0.70 11.89 13.16
C LEU A 241 -0.19 13.12 12.98
N LYS A 242 -0.02 13.79 11.85
CA LYS A 242 -0.91 14.86 11.37
C LYS A 242 -1.75 14.31 10.22
N GLU A 243 -2.80 15.02 9.88
CA GLU A 243 -3.72 14.63 8.80
C GLU A 243 -3.02 14.35 7.46
N ASN A 244 -2.00 15.13 7.14
CA ASN A 244 -1.33 15.05 5.85
C ASN A 244 0.12 14.57 5.96
N THR A 245 0.60 14.26 7.16
CA THR A 245 2.01 13.95 7.41
C THR A 245 2.13 12.92 8.52
N ARG A 246 2.78 11.79 8.20
CA ARG A 246 3.14 10.75 9.15
C ARG A 246 4.66 10.56 9.14
N TRP A 247 5.24 10.61 10.33
CA TRP A 247 6.60 10.16 10.60
C TRP A 247 6.55 9.02 11.59
N SER A 248 7.18 7.92 11.24
CA SER A 248 7.21 6.72 12.07
C SER A 248 8.63 6.20 12.17
N VAL A 249 8.97 5.67 13.33
CA VAL A 249 10.18 4.89 13.58
C VAL A 249 9.79 3.47 13.90
N PHE A 250 10.58 2.49 13.49
CA PHE A 250 10.34 1.09 13.81
C PHE A 250 11.64 0.35 14.07
N GLY A 251 11.52 -0.72 14.86
CA GLY A 251 12.60 -1.64 15.15
C GLY A 251 12.07 -3.07 15.27
N GLY A 252 12.94 -4.06 15.13
CA GLY A 252 12.54 -5.45 15.19
C GLY A 252 13.68 -6.42 14.91
N MET A 253 13.30 -7.66 14.56
CA MET A 253 14.24 -8.72 14.19
C MET A 253 13.75 -9.42 12.92
N VAL A 254 14.69 -9.84 12.10
CA VAL A 254 14.45 -10.53 10.84
C VAL A 254 15.35 -11.76 10.71
N LEU A 255 14.85 -12.75 9.99
CA LEU A 255 15.60 -13.88 9.46
C LEU A 255 15.58 -13.78 7.94
N ALA A 256 16.73 -13.88 7.30
CA ALA A 256 16.89 -13.84 5.86
C ALA A 256 17.60 -15.10 5.38
N LYS A 257 17.02 -15.79 4.39
CA LYS A 257 17.70 -16.83 3.62
C LYS A 257 18.08 -16.25 2.27
N GLU A 258 19.36 -16.29 1.94
CA GLU A 258 19.92 -15.67 0.74
C GLU A 258 20.61 -16.72 -0.11
N LYS A 259 20.35 -16.68 -1.41
CA LYS A 259 21.02 -17.49 -2.42
C LYS A 259 21.72 -16.57 -3.41
N TYR A 260 23.02 -16.75 -3.57
CA TYR A 260 23.82 -15.97 -4.51
C TYR A 260 24.36 -16.84 -5.64
N SER A 261 24.37 -16.27 -6.85
CA SER A 261 25.10 -16.82 -7.98
C SER A 261 26.50 -16.21 -8.02
N VAL A 262 27.53 -17.04 -8.21
CA VAL A 262 28.90 -16.56 -8.42
C VAL A 262 29.15 -16.50 -9.92
N VAL A 263 29.37 -15.30 -10.45
CA VAL A 263 30.01 -15.15 -11.76
C VAL A 263 31.52 -15.22 -11.51
N ALA A 264 32.11 -16.38 -11.81
CA ALA A 264 33.57 -16.51 -11.75
C ALA A 264 34.22 -15.52 -12.74
N PRO A 265 35.30 -14.81 -12.36
CA PRO A 265 36.13 -14.12 -13.34
C PRO A 265 36.59 -15.13 -14.39
N GLN A 266 36.46 -14.80 -15.67
CA GLN A 266 36.95 -15.63 -16.77
C GLN A 266 38.48 -15.71 -16.74
N THR A 267 39.04 -16.52 -15.86
CA THR A 267 40.42 -17.02 -15.93
C THR A 267 40.48 -18.30 -15.10
N GLN A 268 40.41 -19.42 -15.83
CA GLN A 268 40.46 -20.83 -15.43
C GLN A 268 39.13 -21.53 -15.08
N PRO A 269 38.87 -22.71 -15.69
CA PRO A 269 37.72 -23.53 -15.37
C PRO A 269 37.98 -24.20 -14.03
N THR A 270 37.39 -23.67 -12.96
CA THR A 270 37.24 -24.43 -11.72
C THR A 270 35.83 -25.01 -11.74
N GLU A 271 35.73 -26.33 -11.67
CA GLU A 271 34.48 -27.07 -11.55
C GLU A 271 33.62 -26.49 -10.41
N GLY A 272 32.34 -26.26 -10.69
CA GLY A 272 31.31 -25.91 -9.72
C GLY A 272 30.99 -24.42 -9.67
N ALA A 273 29.84 -24.04 -10.24
CA ALA A 273 29.17 -22.79 -9.89
C ALA A 273 28.86 -22.85 -8.38
N ALA A 274 29.67 -22.17 -7.57
CA ALA A 274 29.47 -22.13 -6.12
C ALA A 274 28.28 -21.22 -5.80
N ILE A 275 27.07 -21.74 -5.97
CA ILE A 275 25.87 -21.16 -5.39
C ILE A 275 26.10 -21.10 -3.88
N THR A 276 26.15 -19.89 -3.32
CA THR A 276 26.39 -19.71 -1.89
C THR A 276 25.05 -19.45 -1.21
N ASP A 277 24.52 -20.49 -0.57
CA ASP A 277 23.38 -20.37 0.34
C ASP A 277 23.86 -19.80 1.68
N SER A 278 23.23 -18.75 2.16
CA SER A 278 23.50 -18.17 3.48
C SER A 278 22.21 -17.91 4.24
N THR A 279 22.27 -18.04 5.56
CA THR A 279 21.17 -17.71 6.46
C THR A 279 21.65 -16.64 7.42
N GLU A 280 20.90 -15.55 7.53
CA GLU A 280 21.21 -14.40 8.34
C GLU A 280 20.10 -14.14 9.36
N ALA A 281 20.49 -13.94 10.62
CA ALA A 281 19.64 -13.31 11.61
C ALA A 281 20.13 -11.87 11.82
N ALA A 282 19.23 -10.90 11.78
CA ALA A 282 19.59 -9.48 11.88
C ALA A 282 18.54 -8.70 12.68
N ALA A 283 18.95 -7.56 13.25
CA ALA A 283 17.97 -6.57 13.69
C ALA A 283 17.39 -5.85 12.47
N ILE A 284 16.27 -5.16 12.63
CA ILE A 284 15.82 -4.13 11.69
C ILE A 284 15.59 -2.84 12.47
N ALA A 285 16.07 -1.72 11.94
CA ALA A 285 15.75 -0.39 12.46
C ALA A 285 15.49 0.55 11.29
N GLY A 286 14.40 1.33 11.33
CA GLY A 286 14.04 2.16 10.20
C GLY A 286 13.12 3.33 10.51
N LEU A 287 13.00 4.17 9.50
CA LEU A 287 12.22 5.39 9.45
C LEU A 287 11.23 5.28 8.27
N GLU A 288 10.00 5.74 8.49
CA GLU A 288 8.99 5.85 7.45
C GLU A 288 8.43 7.27 7.48
N TYR A 289 8.44 7.93 6.33
CA TYR A 289 7.89 9.24 6.11
C TYR A 289 6.83 9.16 5.04
N ILE A 290 5.63 9.65 5.34
CA ILE A 290 4.53 9.75 4.38
C ILE A 290 3.99 11.16 4.47
N ARG A 291 3.90 11.86 3.34
CA ARG A 291 3.31 13.18 3.27
C ARG A 291 2.42 13.32 2.04
N PHE A 292 1.23 13.82 2.28
CA PHE A 292 0.27 14.27 1.28
C PHE A 292 0.30 15.80 1.26
N ARG A 293 0.54 16.44 0.12
CA ARG A 293 0.63 17.91 0.00
C ARG A 293 -0.31 18.41 -1.10
N PHE A 294 -1.18 19.36 -0.74
CA PHE A 294 -2.06 20.09 -1.67
C PHE A 294 -2.95 19.23 -2.58
N THR A 295 -3.31 18.01 -2.16
CA THR A 295 -4.14 17.06 -2.96
C THR A 295 -3.51 16.62 -4.29
N LYS A 296 -2.34 17.14 -4.64
CA LYS A 296 -1.66 16.90 -5.92
C LYS A 296 -0.35 16.13 -5.78
N THR A 297 0.28 16.14 -4.61
CA THR A 297 1.59 15.53 -4.43
C THR A 297 1.60 14.58 -3.24
N ASP A 298 1.95 13.33 -3.49
CA ASP A 298 2.11 12.30 -2.47
C ASP A 298 3.59 11.91 -2.42
N ILE A 299 4.18 11.88 -1.23
CA ILE A 299 5.57 11.48 -1.02
C ILE A 299 5.58 10.36 0.03
N THR A 300 6.20 9.25 -0.30
CA THR A 300 6.51 8.17 0.64
C THR A 300 8.00 7.94 0.62
N ALA A 301 8.65 7.90 1.78
CA ALA A 301 10.05 7.54 1.90
C ALA A 301 10.21 6.54 3.04
N ARG A 302 11.02 5.51 2.83
CA ARG A 302 11.35 4.51 3.83
C ARG A 302 12.85 4.28 3.83
N LEU A 303 13.44 4.26 5.02
CA LEU A 303 14.84 3.90 5.22
C LEU A 303 14.87 2.79 6.27
N ALA A 304 15.54 1.68 5.98
CA ALA A 304 15.70 0.56 6.89
C ALA A 304 17.16 0.08 6.89
N THR A 305 17.64 -0.30 8.06
CA THR A 305 18.98 -0.87 8.27
C THR A 305 18.86 -2.22 8.96
N TYR A 306 19.77 -3.12 8.61
CA TYR A 306 19.79 -4.51 9.02
C TYR A 306 21.19 -4.89 9.51
N PRO A 307 21.55 -4.58 10.76
CA PRO A 307 22.80 -5.06 11.34
C PRO A 307 22.70 -6.56 11.63
N SER A 308 23.66 -7.32 11.11
CA SER A 308 23.69 -8.78 11.20
C SER A 308 24.15 -9.25 12.59
N PHE A 309 23.45 -10.22 13.16
CA PHE A 309 23.88 -10.95 14.36
C PHE A 309 24.78 -12.13 14.02
N THR A 310 24.57 -12.76 12.87
CA THR A 310 25.28 -13.97 12.43
C THR A 310 26.57 -13.67 11.69
N THR A 311 26.67 -12.49 11.05
CA THR A 311 27.85 -12.10 10.26
C THR A 311 28.47 -10.83 10.84
N PRO A 312 29.51 -10.93 11.70
CA PRO A 312 30.07 -9.79 12.42
C PRO A 312 30.47 -8.60 11.53
N GLY A 313 29.90 -7.43 11.85
CA GLY A 313 30.15 -6.18 11.15
C GLY A 313 29.50 -6.06 9.76
N ARG A 314 28.65 -7.00 9.35
CA ARG A 314 27.77 -6.83 8.18
C ARG A 314 26.57 -5.97 8.54
N VAL A 315 26.30 -4.97 7.73
CA VAL A 315 25.16 -4.07 7.84
C VAL A 315 24.59 -3.88 6.44
N ARG A 316 23.30 -4.22 6.28
CA ARG A 316 22.55 -3.90 5.07
C ARG A 316 21.69 -2.66 5.28
N MET A 317 21.43 -1.92 4.21
CA MET A 317 20.57 -0.77 4.19
C MET A 317 19.64 -0.85 2.97
N GLN A 318 18.38 -0.51 3.16
CA GLN A 318 17.41 -0.35 2.08
C GLN A 318 16.76 1.02 2.22
N ALA A 319 16.75 1.80 1.14
CA ALA A 319 16.04 3.07 1.06
C ALA A 319 15.12 3.05 -0.15
N THR A 320 13.87 3.47 0.04
CA THR A 320 12.91 3.69 -1.06
C THR A 320 12.27 5.07 -0.92
N SER A 321 12.02 5.73 -2.05
CA SER A 321 11.31 7.00 -2.09
C SER A 321 10.43 7.07 -3.33
N ASP A 322 9.14 7.23 -3.10
CA ASP A 322 8.10 7.39 -4.10
C ASP A 322 7.54 8.81 -4.03
N MET A 323 7.59 9.53 -5.15
CA MET A 323 6.90 10.80 -5.30
C MET A 323 5.89 10.71 -6.43
N ARG A 324 4.66 11.13 -6.19
CA ARG A 324 3.57 11.10 -7.16
C ARG A 324 3.03 12.50 -7.36
N ILE A 325 2.90 12.93 -8.61
CA ILE A 325 2.34 14.23 -8.99
C ILE A 325 1.08 13.97 -9.81
N LYS A 326 -0.08 14.28 -9.23
CA LYS A 326 -1.39 14.12 -9.88
C LYS A 326 -1.48 14.96 -11.15
N ILE A 327 -1.84 14.30 -12.25
CA ILE A 327 -2.07 14.92 -13.56
C ILE A 327 -3.58 15.18 -13.70
N ALA A 328 -4.39 14.12 -13.64
CA ALA A 328 -5.83 14.20 -13.83
C ALA A 328 -6.53 13.05 -13.09
N LYS A 329 -7.60 13.33 -12.34
CA LYS A 329 -8.35 12.33 -11.56
C LYS A 329 -7.42 11.42 -10.74
N ASP A 330 -7.31 10.15 -11.09
CA ASP A 330 -6.49 9.16 -10.41
C ASP A 330 -5.19 8.84 -11.17
N LEU A 331 -4.97 9.49 -12.31
CA LEU A 331 -3.74 9.45 -13.09
C LEU A 331 -2.70 10.41 -12.51
N TYR A 332 -1.48 9.93 -12.35
CA TYR A 332 -0.35 10.71 -11.85
C TYR A 332 0.96 10.36 -12.54
N TRP A 333 1.91 11.28 -12.48
CA TRP A 333 3.30 11.05 -12.81
C TRP A 333 4.03 10.54 -11.56
N GLY A 334 4.61 9.35 -11.62
CA GLY A 334 5.42 8.73 -10.58
C GLY A 334 6.92 8.95 -10.75
N PHE A 335 7.61 9.18 -9.65
CA PHE A 335 9.06 9.14 -9.53
C PHE A 335 9.41 8.13 -8.45
N HIS A 336 10.24 7.17 -8.78
CA HIS A 336 10.62 6.10 -7.86
C HIS A 336 12.14 6.04 -7.74
N ILE A 337 12.62 5.86 -6.51
CA ILE A 337 14.02 5.73 -6.17
C ILE A 337 14.14 4.56 -5.20
N TYR A 338 15.08 3.64 -5.46
CA TYR A 338 15.47 2.61 -4.52
C TYR A 338 17.00 2.55 -4.39
N GLU A 339 17.47 2.19 -3.21
CA GLU A 339 18.88 1.90 -2.92
C GLU A 339 18.96 0.68 -2.01
N ASN A 340 19.68 -0.34 -2.47
CA ASN A 340 20.02 -1.52 -1.70
C ASN A 340 21.53 -1.57 -1.48
N PHE A 341 21.96 -1.41 -0.23
CA PHE A 341 23.37 -1.43 0.15
C PHE A 341 23.69 -2.59 1.09
N ASP A 342 24.81 -3.27 0.85
CA ASP A 342 25.40 -4.29 1.72
C ASP A 342 26.91 -4.04 1.83
N ASN A 343 27.40 -3.77 3.04
CA ASN A 343 28.81 -3.46 3.22
C ASN A 343 29.73 -4.71 3.11
N LYS A 344 29.17 -5.91 3.29
CA LYS A 344 29.87 -7.21 3.30
C LYS A 344 28.97 -8.30 2.68
N PRO A 345 28.72 -8.25 1.36
CA PRO A 345 28.03 -9.33 0.67
C PRO A 345 28.84 -10.64 0.78
N PRO A 346 28.21 -11.83 0.85
CA PRO A 346 28.90 -13.13 0.97
C PRO A 346 29.78 -13.49 -0.24
N THR A 347 29.50 -12.92 -1.41
CA THR A 347 30.28 -13.08 -2.65
C THR A 347 30.94 -11.76 -3.02
N ASN A 348 31.80 -11.73 -4.03
CA ASN A 348 32.39 -10.49 -4.57
C ASN A 348 31.38 -9.64 -5.39
N ALA A 349 30.10 -9.68 -4.99
CA ALA A 349 29.02 -8.93 -5.59
C ALA A 349 29.15 -7.42 -5.33
N LYS A 350 28.49 -6.61 -6.16
CA LYS A 350 28.43 -5.17 -5.93
C LYS A 350 27.74 -4.86 -4.61
N LYS A 351 28.34 -3.94 -3.85
CA LYS A 351 27.84 -3.50 -2.55
C LYS A 351 26.57 -2.66 -2.64
N ASN A 352 26.32 -2.00 -3.78
CA ASN A 352 25.20 -1.11 -3.97
C ASN A 352 24.39 -1.45 -5.24
N ASP A 353 23.09 -1.22 -5.14
CA ASP A 353 22.12 -1.38 -6.22
C ASP A 353 21.12 -0.23 -6.13
N LEU A 354 21.32 0.76 -7.01
CA LEU A 354 20.61 2.03 -7.07
C LEU A 354 19.75 2.07 -8.33
N GLY A 355 18.47 2.33 -8.16
CA GLY A 355 17.55 2.62 -9.26
C GLY A 355 16.89 3.98 -9.08
N ILE A 356 16.77 4.70 -10.18
CA ILE A 356 16.02 5.95 -10.28
C ILE A 356 15.19 5.85 -11.54
N SER A 357 13.90 6.12 -11.42
CA SER A 357 12.96 5.88 -12.50
C SER A 357 11.78 6.84 -12.44
N THR A 358 11.09 6.89 -13.57
CA THR A 358 9.92 7.73 -13.80
C THR A 358 8.86 6.90 -14.51
N SER A 359 7.62 7.07 -14.10
CA SER A 359 6.51 6.23 -14.55
C SER A 359 5.21 7.02 -14.66
N LEU A 360 4.25 6.43 -15.37
CA LEU A 360 2.87 6.87 -15.33
C LEU A 360 2.09 5.87 -14.48
N GLY A 361 1.31 6.38 -13.52
CA GLY A 361 0.61 5.55 -12.55
C GLY A 361 -0.86 5.90 -12.41
N TRP A 362 -1.63 4.90 -11.97
CA TRP A 362 -3.06 5.00 -11.69
C TRP A 362 -3.35 4.57 -10.26
N LYS A 363 -4.16 5.36 -9.54
CA LYS A 363 -4.61 5.07 -8.17
C LYS A 363 -6.04 4.49 -8.18
N PHE A 364 -6.34 3.59 -7.26
CA PHE A 364 -7.71 3.08 -7.07
C PHE A 364 -8.05 2.93 -5.59
#